data_AF-A0A259SYB3-F1
#
_entry.id   AF-A0A259SYB3-F1
#
_cell.length_a   1.000
_cell.length_b   1.000
_cell.length_c   1.000
_cell.angle_alpha   90.00
_cell.angle_beta   90.00
_cell.angle_gamma   90.00
#
_symmetry.space_group_name_H-M   'P 1'
#
loop_
_entity.id
_entity.type
_entity.pdbx_description
1 polymer ?
#
loop_
_entity_poly.entity_id
_entity_poly.type
_entity_poly.pdbx_seq_one_letter_code
_entity_poly.pdbx_strand_id
1 'polypeptide(L)'
;MTLGKQQAAYAPSASPWEQLKQDIKEAAAGFGIDDIGFASADPFVSLKSILENHRKLGYESGFEEPDLDKRVTPALPDAQPASLIAIAVAYPSKMEHKPKQVPGQYRGILARSAWGRDYHQVLRDAMGKLEAFIRERVPDAVLESMVDTGALVDRAVSERAGIGFSAKNCCIISPKWGSWIYLGEMVTNIPFPPDTPVTEDCGDCTLCIDACPTGALVGPGQLNAQRCISFLTQTKGFLEDEVMRKIGNRLYGCDTCQVICPKNKGKNWTHHEYLLPEPEKDKPLLLPILDLSNKEFKEKFGESAAAWRGRKPIQRNAVIALGNFKDKSAVPRLGRVLLEDPRPELRGAAAWSLGRIGGEEALNWLNKGLASEQDEKVRDMMNEAQEKLQPAESGQTADVEMAAEDFSPGLGGEKETVYYSEMISPIGPLTLCATEKGLCLIEFGPFNVKEAVLQKWSRTWCGGGDFVQDDERLEEVKRQLGEYFAGERKTFDVPLDMRGTPFQLQVWSSLADIPYGEIRSYADIANAIGRPKAVRAVGGANNKNPVPLIVPCHRVIGADGSLVGYGGGMEIKRHLLTLENSLPERKGWADK
;
A
#
# COMPACT_ATOMS: atom_id res chain seq x y z
N MET A 1 9.96 -25.37 69.02
CA MET A 1 8.86 -24.46 68.65
C MET A 1 9.43 -23.07 68.45
N THR A 2 9.57 -22.62 67.21
CA THR A 2 9.62 -21.19 66.89
C THR A 2 9.25 -21.03 65.41
N LEU A 3 7.95 -20.90 65.17
CA LEU A 3 7.38 -20.42 63.92
C LEU A 3 7.63 -18.91 63.85
N GLY A 4 8.56 -18.49 63.01
CA GLY A 4 8.81 -17.08 62.66
C GLY A 4 8.07 -16.73 61.38
N LYS A 5 7.04 -15.89 61.53
CA LYS A 5 6.08 -15.42 60.51
C LYS A 5 6.73 -14.95 59.20
N GLN A 6 6.25 -15.49 58.06
CA GLN A 6 6.40 -14.86 56.75
C GLN A 6 5.70 -13.48 56.79
N GLN A 7 6.46 -12.42 56.53
CA GLN A 7 5.90 -11.11 56.20
C GLN A 7 5.16 -11.23 54.86
N ALA A 8 3.83 -11.11 54.89
CA ALA A 8 3.04 -10.88 53.69
C ALA A 8 3.44 -9.53 53.10
N ALA A 9 3.91 -9.53 51.86
CA ALA A 9 4.20 -8.30 51.12
C ALA A 9 2.92 -7.44 51.02
N TYR A 10 3.00 -6.20 51.49
CA TYR A 10 1.92 -5.23 51.39
C TYR A 10 1.79 -4.79 49.93
N ALA A 11 0.96 -5.48 49.14
CA ALA A 11 0.55 -4.98 47.84
C ALA A 11 -0.46 -3.83 48.08
N PRO A 12 -0.19 -2.60 47.62
CA PRO A 12 -1.16 -1.51 47.75
C PRO A 12 -2.46 -1.89 47.04
N SER A 13 -3.60 -1.51 47.61
CA SER A 13 -4.90 -1.67 46.96
C SER A 13 -4.92 -0.92 45.62
N ALA A 14 -5.44 -1.56 44.57
CA ALA A 14 -5.56 -0.94 43.26
C ALA A 14 -6.29 0.42 43.36
N SER A 15 -5.82 1.41 42.59
CA SER A 15 -6.49 2.71 42.50
C SER A 15 -7.95 2.53 42.09
N PRO A 16 -8.91 3.37 42.55
CA PRO A 16 -10.29 3.32 42.05
C PRO A 16 -10.38 3.36 40.52
N TRP A 17 -9.43 4.05 39.87
CA TRP A 17 -9.33 4.13 38.41
C TRP A 17 -8.78 2.86 37.76
N GLU A 18 -7.90 2.12 38.45
CA GLU A 18 -7.48 0.79 38.00
C GLU A 18 -8.65 -0.19 38.03
N GLN A 19 -9.44 -0.17 39.10
CA GLN A 19 -10.62 -1.02 39.20
C GLN A 19 -11.65 -0.67 38.11
N LEU A 20 -12.01 0.61 37.96
CA LEU A 20 -12.95 1.03 36.91
C LEU A 20 -12.43 0.68 35.51
N LYS A 21 -11.12 0.80 35.26
CA LYS A 21 -10.49 0.37 34.01
C LYS A 21 -10.72 -1.12 33.76
N GLN A 22 -10.59 -1.98 34.77
CA GLN A 22 -10.87 -3.41 34.62
C GLN A 22 -12.36 -3.67 34.37
N ASP A 23 -13.25 -3.02 35.13
CA ASP A 23 -14.69 -3.15 34.94
C ASP A 23 -15.11 -2.77 33.51
N ILE A 24 -14.53 -1.70 32.95
CA ILE A 24 -14.73 -1.29 31.56
C ILE A 24 -14.24 -2.38 30.58
N LYS A 25 -13.04 -2.93 30.79
CA LYS A 25 -12.48 -3.99 29.94
C LYS A 25 -13.36 -5.23 29.93
N GLU A 26 -13.88 -5.62 31.09
CA GLU A 26 -14.78 -6.77 31.24
C GLU A 26 -16.14 -6.53 30.56
N ALA A 27 -16.67 -5.30 30.64
CA ALA A 27 -17.96 -4.94 30.05
C ALA A 27 -17.90 -4.68 28.53
N ALA A 28 -16.72 -4.35 27.97
CA ALA A 28 -16.53 -3.88 26.60
C ALA A 28 -17.18 -4.78 25.53
N ALA A 29 -17.04 -6.10 25.66
CA ALA A 29 -17.63 -7.06 24.73
C ALA A 29 -19.17 -6.96 24.67
N GLY A 30 -19.81 -6.68 25.82
CA GLY A 30 -21.26 -6.46 25.91
C GLY A 30 -21.73 -5.19 25.19
N PHE A 31 -20.83 -4.24 24.93
CA PHE A 31 -21.12 -3.02 24.16
C PHE A 31 -20.92 -3.21 22.66
N GLY A 32 -20.34 -4.34 22.24
CA GLY A 32 -19.94 -4.60 20.86
C GLY A 32 -18.50 -4.16 20.55
N ILE A 33 -17.67 -3.96 21.57
CA ILE A 33 -16.25 -3.57 21.43
C ILE A 33 -15.38 -4.83 21.53
N ASP A 34 -14.51 -5.05 20.53
CA ASP A 34 -13.67 -6.25 20.43
C ASP A 34 -12.29 -6.11 21.08
N ASP A 35 -11.82 -4.86 21.20
CA ASP A 35 -10.59 -4.51 21.89
C ASP A 35 -10.70 -3.09 22.45
N ILE A 36 -10.09 -2.85 23.61
CA ILE A 36 -10.14 -1.57 24.29
C ILE A 36 -8.83 -1.30 25.03
N GLY A 37 -8.29 -0.10 24.85
CA GLY A 37 -6.99 0.31 25.37
C GLY A 37 -7.06 1.70 26.00
N PHE A 38 -6.12 1.99 26.90
CA PHE A 38 -6.07 3.25 27.63
C PHE A 38 -4.72 3.93 27.41
N ALA A 39 -4.70 5.25 27.29
CA ALA A 39 -3.47 6.02 27.08
C ALA A 39 -3.50 7.37 27.80
N SER A 40 -2.32 8.00 27.92
CA SER A 40 -2.23 9.39 28.37
C SER A 40 -2.85 10.35 27.34
N ALA A 41 -3.51 11.40 27.84
CA ALA A 41 -4.00 12.54 27.06
C ALA A 41 -2.92 13.59 26.72
N ASP A 42 -1.63 13.28 26.97
CA ASP A 42 -0.53 14.16 26.57
C ASP A 42 -0.54 14.46 25.06
N PRO A 43 -0.05 15.64 24.62
CA PRO A 43 0.04 15.95 23.20
C PRO A 43 0.88 14.94 22.41
N PHE A 44 0.49 14.67 21.16
CA PHE A 44 1.23 13.84 20.20
C PHE A 44 2.33 14.67 19.51
N VAL A 45 3.36 15.04 20.26
CA VAL A 45 4.41 15.98 19.80
C VAL A 45 5.12 15.50 18.53
N SER A 46 5.52 14.23 18.46
CA SER A 46 6.19 13.66 17.28
C SER A 46 5.28 13.59 16.05
N LEU A 47 3.99 13.33 16.25
CA LEU A 47 3.00 13.26 15.19
C LEU A 47 2.82 14.61 14.51
N LYS A 48 2.90 15.72 15.25
CA LYS A 48 2.76 17.07 14.69
C LYS A 48 3.75 17.29 13.55
N SER A 49 5.03 16.99 13.76
CA SER A 49 6.06 17.13 12.72
C SER A 49 5.82 16.21 11.52
N ILE A 50 5.28 15.01 11.74
CA ILE A 50 4.91 14.07 10.66
C ILE A 50 3.79 14.66 9.81
N LEU A 51 2.73 15.20 10.44
CA LEU A 51 1.60 15.79 9.75
C LEU A 51 1.99 17.07 8.99
N GLU A 52 2.81 17.92 9.58
CA GLU A 52 3.35 19.11 8.91
C GLU A 52 4.17 18.73 7.67
N ASN A 53 5.01 17.70 7.76
CA ASN A 53 5.77 17.22 6.61
C ASN A 53 4.85 16.61 5.54
N HIS A 54 3.86 15.81 5.96
CA HIS A 54 2.86 15.23 5.06
C HIS A 54 2.08 16.32 4.28
N ARG A 55 1.71 17.42 4.95
CA ARG A 55 1.12 18.61 4.33
C ARG A 55 2.06 19.32 3.38
N LYS A 56 3.32 19.57 3.79
CA LYS A 56 4.35 20.21 2.94
C LYS A 56 4.62 19.43 1.64
N LEU A 57 4.55 18.11 1.69
CA LEU A 57 4.70 17.24 0.53
C LEU A 57 3.44 17.17 -0.36
N GLY A 58 2.33 17.77 0.06
CA GLY A 58 1.05 17.72 -0.66
C GLY A 58 0.41 16.33 -0.65
N TYR A 59 0.65 15.55 0.41
CA TYR A 59 0.22 14.16 0.50
C TYR A 59 -1.13 13.96 1.21
N GLU A 60 -1.68 15.01 1.82
CA GLU A 60 -3.01 14.99 2.47
C GLU A 60 -4.13 14.71 1.46
N SER A 61 -5.23 14.13 1.92
CA SER A 61 -6.42 13.90 1.08
C SER A 61 -7.34 15.13 1.01
N GLY A 62 -7.30 15.98 2.03
CA GLY A 62 -8.27 17.04 2.27
C GLY A 62 -9.55 16.56 2.98
N PHE A 63 -9.55 15.32 3.49
CA PHE A 63 -10.61 14.82 4.38
C PHE A 63 -10.25 14.98 5.86
N GLU A 64 -8.97 15.22 6.15
CA GLU A 64 -8.46 15.42 7.50
C GLU A 64 -8.92 16.76 8.09
N GLU A 65 -9.06 16.85 9.42
CA GLU A 65 -9.18 18.12 10.13
C GLU A 65 -8.01 19.05 9.76
N PRO A 66 -8.26 20.27 9.24
CA PRO A 66 -7.19 21.15 8.77
C PRO A 66 -6.30 21.69 9.90
N ASP A 67 -6.83 21.87 11.11
CA ASP A 67 -6.10 22.40 12.26
C ASP A 67 -5.23 21.32 12.90
N LEU A 68 -3.91 21.37 12.64
CA LEU A 68 -2.96 20.39 13.15
C LEU A 68 -2.84 20.39 14.67
N ASP A 69 -3.12 21.52 15.34
CA ASP A 69 -3.04 21.57 16.81
C ASP A 69 -4.15 20.75 17.44
N LYS A 70 -5.37 20.80 16.87
CA LYS A 70 -6.49 19.94 17.28
C LYS A 70 -6.22 18.46 17.01
N ARG A 71 -5.46 18.13 15.97
CA ARG A 71 -5.14 16.73 15.63
C ARG A 71 -4.19 16.05 16.60
N VAL A 72 -3.38 16.82 17.30
CA VAL A 72 -2.29 16.31 18.15
C VAL A 72 -2.45 16.66 19.62
N THR A 73 -3.39 17.53 19.97
CA THR A 73 -3.62 17.96 21.35
C THR A 73 -5.02 17.52 21.77
N PRO A 74 -5.14 16.44 22.56
CA PRO A 74 -6.41 16.09 23.18
C PRO A 74 -6.99 17.27 23.94
N ALA A 75 -8.30 17.48 23.82
CA ALA A 75 -9.02 18.58 24.44
C ALA A 75 -10.39 18.11 24.89
N LEU A 76 -10.91 18.75 25.94
CA LEU A 76 -12.27 18.54 26.42
C LEU A 76 -12.97 19.89 26.56
N PRO A 77 -14.30 19.93 26.36
CA PRO A 77 -15.11 21.06 26.78
C PRO A 77 -15.03 21.21 28.31
N ASP A 78 -14.67 22.40 28.79
CA ASP A 78 -14.77 22.81 30.19
C ASP A 78 -14.07 21.90 31.24
N ALA A 79 -13.11 21.06 30.80
CA ALA A 79 -12.34 20.18 31.66
C ALA A 79 -10.91 19.97 31.13
N GLN A 80 -10.00 19.57 32.01
CA GLN A 80 -8.65 19.15 31.63
C GLN A 80 -8.67 17.68 31.19
N PRO A 81 -8.21 17.34 29.97
CA PRO A 81 -7.99 15.96 29.54
C PRO A 81 -6.98 15.27 30.45
N ALA A 82 -7.28 14.04 30.88
CA ALA A 82 -6.41 13.25 31.73
C ALA A 82 -6.01 11.92 31.08
N SER A 83 -6.91 11.29 30.33
CA SER A 83 -6.60 10.06 29.58
C SER A 83 -7.43 9.93 28.30
N LEU A 84 -7.03 8.95 27.49
CA LEU A 84 -7.68 8.53 26.26
C LEU A 84 -8.12 7.07 26.41
N ILE A 85 -9.28 6.74 25.85
CA ILE A 85 -9.76 5.36 25.67
C ILE A 85 -9.85 5.10 24.17
N ALA A 86 -9.14 4.10 23.66
CA ALA A 86 -9.24 3.65 22.28
C ALA A 86 -10.07 2.37 22.22
N ILE A 87 -10.96 2.26 21.24
CA ILE A 87 -11.73 1.05 20.98
C ILE A 87 -11.43 0.51 19.58
N ALA A 88 -11.56 -0.80 19.42
CA ALA A 88 -11.58 -1.43 18.11
C ALA A 88 -12.77 -2.40 17.98
N VAL A 89 -13.36 -2.40 16.78
CA VAL A 89 -14.43 -3.34 16.37
C VAL A 89 -13.97 -4.07 15.13
N ALA A 90 -13.85 -5.38 15.22
CA ALA A 90 -13.36 -6.24 14.15
C ALA A 90 -14.45 -6.49 13.10
N TYR A 91 -14.06 -6.53 11.82
CA TYR A 91 -14.99 -6.69 10.70
C TYR A 91 -14.57 -7.82 9.75
N PRO A 92 -15.52 -8.37 8.96
CA PRO A 92 -15.26 -9.51 8.11
C PRO A 92 -14.32 -9.17 6.95
N SER A 93 -13.45 -10.13 6.61
CA SER A 93 -12.50 -10.02 5.49
C SER A 93 -12.85 -10.94 4.32
N LYS A 94 -13.83 -11.83 4.53
CA LYS A 94 -14.35 -12.79 3.54
C LYS A 94 -15.84 -12.57 3.34
N MET A 95 -16.28 -12.90 2.13
CA MET A 95 -17.67 -12.87 1.73
C MET A 95 -18.10 -14.30 1.39
N GLU A 96 -19.11 -14.80 2.11
CA GLU A 96 -19.75 -16.06 1.78
C GLU A 96 -20.55 -15.93 0.47
N HIS A 97 -20.67 -17.03 -0.28
CA HIS A 97 -21.38 -17.07 -1.56
C HIS A 97 -20.96 -15.96 -2.56
N LYS A 98 -19.66 -15.60 -2.56
CA LYS A 98 -19.10 -14.54 -3.41
C LYS A 98 -19.50 -14.74 -4.90
N PRO A 99 -20.25 -13.80 -5.51
CA PRO A 99 -20.68 -13.91 -6.90
C PRO A 99 -19.48 -13.96 -7.84
N LYS A 100 -19.54 -14.75 -8.92
CA LYS A 100 -18.44 -14.86 -9.89
C LYS A 100 -18.40 -13.67 -10.84
N GLN A 101 -17.24 -13.42 -11.44
CA GLN A 101 -17.13 -12.51 -12.59
C GLN A 101 -17.51 -13.33 -13.84
N VAL A 102 -18.46 -12.84 -14.62
CA VAL A 102 -18.94 -13.50 -15.84
C VAL A 102 -18.97 -12.45 -16.96
N PRO A 103 -18.49 -12.76 -18.18
CA PRO A 103 -18.59 -11.85 -19.31
C PRO A 103 -20.03 -11.35 -19.53
N GLY A 104 -20.21 -10.05 -19.72
CA GLY A 104 -21.52 -9.40 -19.84
C GLY A 104 -22.31 -9.24 -18.53
N GLN A 105 -21.78 -9.77 -17.42
CA GLN A 105 -22.33 -9.61 -16.07
C GLN A 105 -21.21 -9.28 -15.08
N TYR A 106 -20.32 -8.37 -15.50
CA TYR A 106 -19.20 -7.94 -14.66
C TYR A 106 -19.69 -7.21 -13.43
N ARG A 107 -18.97 -7.41 -12.32
CA ARG A 107 -19.32 -6.87 -11.01
C ARG A 107 -18.23 -5.97 -10.47
N GLY A 108 -18.65 -4.87 -9.87
CA GLY A 108 -17.80 -4.01 -9.07
C GLY A 108 -17.54 -4.62 -7.69
N ILE A 109 -16.64 -4.01 -6.92
CA ILE A 109 -16.40 -4.35 -5.51
C ILE A 109 -16.37 -3.10 -4.64
N LEU A 110 -16.98 -3.17 -3.47
CA LEU A 110 -16.74 -2.23 -2.36
C LEU A 110 -15.63 -2.80 -1.45
N ALA A 111 -14.78 -1.93 -0.93
CA ALA A 111 -13.81 -2.28 0.11
C ALA A 111 -14.52 -2.82 1.35
N ARG A 112 -13.84 -3.70 2.09
CA ARG A 112 -14.40 -4.38 3.27
C ARG A 112 -14.84 -3.42 4.37
N SER A 113 -14.18 -2.27 4.47
CA SER A 113 -14.55 -1.21 5.41
C SER A 113 -15.91 -0.56 5.13
N ALA A 114 -16.59 -0.93 4.04
CA ALA A 114 -17.89 -0.44 3.66
C ALA A 114 -18.96 -1.53 3.58
N TRP A 115 -18.65 -2.76 3.99
CA TRP A 115 -19.61 -3.86 4.05
C TRP A 115 -20.56 -3.68 5.24
N GLY A 116 -21.81 -4.10 5.07
CA GLY A 116 -22.84 -4.01 6.10
C GLY A 116 -23.20 -2.56 6.47
N ARG A 117 -23.55 -2.38 7.75
CA ARG A 117 -23.89 -1.08 8.35
C ARG A 117 -22.65 -0.20 8.50
N ASP A 118 -22.84 1.09 8.27
CA ASP A 118 -21.83 2.13 8.40
C ASP A 118 -21.16 2.09 9.78
N TYR A 119 -19.84 1.86 9.78
CA TYR A 119 -19.05 1.71 11.00
C TYR A 119 -19.12 2.95 11.88
N HIS A 120 -19.32 4.15 11.31
CA HIS A 120 -19.48 5.36 12.11
C HIS A 120 -20.67 5.24 13.07
N GLN A 121 -21.77 4.63 12.62
CA GLN A 121 -22.94 4.40 13.47
C GLN A 121 -22.68 3.27 14.47
N VAL A 122 -22.06 2.18 14.03
CA VAL A 122 -21.70 1.04 14.88
C VAL A 122 -20.85 1.49 16.06
N LEU A 123 -19.77 2.24 15.80
CA LEU A 123 -18.86 2.68 16.84
C LEU A 123 -19.49 3.76 17.73
N ARG A 124 -20.31 4.67 17.18
CA ARG A 124 -21.07 5.63 18.01
C ARG A 124 -22.04 4.93 18.95
N ASP A 125 -22.76 3.90 18.48
CA ASP A 125 -23.66 3.12 19.32
C ASP A 125 -22.89 2.39 20.43
N ALA A 126 -21.72 1.81 20.12
CA ALA A 126 -20.86 1.16 21.10
C ALA A 126 -20.29 2.15 22.14
N MET A 127 -19.79 3.30 21.68
CA MET A 127 -19.25 4.37 22.53
C MET A 127 -20.34 4.97 23.43
N GLY A 128 -21.55 5.17 22.93
CA GLY A 128 -22.67 5.66 23.74
C GLY A 128 -23.01 4.73 24.93
N LYS A 129 -22.91 3.41 24.73
CA LYS A 129 -23.06 2.43 25.82
C LYS A 129 -21.91 2.51 26.82
N LEU A 130 -20.67 2.63 26.33
CA LEU A 130 -19.49 2.80 27.17
C LEU A 130 -19.57 4.10 28.00
N GLU A 131 -19.98 5.22 27.39
CA GLU A 131 -20.18 6.47 28.09
C GLU A 131 -21.24 6.36 29.19
N ALA A 132 -22.37 5.72 28.91
CA ALA A 132 -23.42 5.50 29.89
C ALA A 132 -22.91 4.67 31.09
N PHE A 133 -22.14 3.61 30.80
CA PHE A 133 -21.52 2.77 31.82
C PHE A 133 -20.54 3.54 32.72
N ILE A 134 -19.74 4.43 32.13
CA ILE A 134 -18.79 5.28 32.86
C ILE A 134 -19.55 6.32 33.70
N ARG A 135 -20.52 7.04 33.14
CA ARG A 135 -21.29 8.09 33.84
C ARG A 135 -22.08 7.56 35.03
N GLU A 136 -22.54 6.30 34.98
CA GLU A 136 -23.18 5.64 36.13
C GLU A 136 -22.24 5.52 37.34
N ARG A 137 -20.93 5.33 37.09
CA ARG A 137 -19.90 5.12 38.13
C ARG A 137 -19.15 6.39 38.50
N VAL A 138 -19.05 7.34 37.56
CA VAL A 138 -18.36 8.62 37.71
C VAL A 138 -19.28 9.72 37.16
N PRO A 139 -20.22 10.25 37.97
CA PRO A 139 -21.21 11.23 37.50
C PRO A 139 -20.61 12.52 36.92
N ASP A 140 -19.45 12.94 37.43
CA ASP A 140 -18.73 14.16 36.98
C ASP A 140 -17.75 13.90 35.82
N ALA A 141 -17.85 12.73 35.18
CA ALA A 141 -17.02 12.39 34.03
C ALA A 141 -17.36 13.27 32.83
N VAL A 142 -16.34 13.93 32.27
CA VAL A 142 -16.41 14.59 30.97
C VAL A 142 -15.83 13.63 29.94
N LEU A 143 -16.64 13.30 28.93
CA LEU A 143 -16.36 12.28 27.92
C LEU A 143 -16.66 12.86 26.55
N GLU A 144 -15.68 12.85 25.65
CA GLU A 144 -15.82 13.29 24.27
C GLU A 144 -15.40 12.15 23.34
N SER A 145 -16.37 11.52 22.67
CA SER A 145 -16.15 10.39 21.76
C SER A 145 -16.01 10.84 20.31
N MET A 146 -15.09 10.21 19.58
CA MET A 146 -14.78 10.48 18.19
C MET A 146 -14.61 9.18 17.41
N VAL A 147 -15.02 9.19 16.14
CA VAL A 147 -14.88 8.09 15.20
C VAL A 147 -14.70 8.68 13.81
N ASP A 148 -13.50 8.57 13.21
CA ASP A 148 -13.10 9.00 11.86
C ASP A 148 -13.22 10.51 11.56
N THR A 149 -14.36 11.11 11.86
CA THR A 149 -14.69 12.52 11.64
C THR A 149 -14.27 13.42 12.79
N GLY A 150 -13.58 12.88 13.79
CA GLY A 150 -13.02 13.63 14.91
C GLY A 150 -11.78 14.44 14.52
N ALA A 151 -11.27 15.21 15.47
CA ALA A 151 -10.05 15.98 15.24
C ALA A 151 -8.78 15.12 15.34
N LEU A 152 -8.74 14.22 16.33
CA LEU A 152 -7.56 13.41 16.63
C LEU A 152 -7.22 12.44 15.49
N VAL A 153 -6.05 11.83 15.60
CA VAL A 153 -5.64 10.75 14.69
C VAL A 153 -5.93 9.41 15.36
N ASP A 154 -7.07 8.80 15.05
CA ASP A 154 -7.57 7.54 15.66
C ASP A 154 -6.48 6.47 15.70
N ARG A 155 -5.66 6.41 14.64
CA ARG A 155 -4.52 5.47 14.53
C ARG A 155 -3.45 5.74 15.59
N ALA A 156 -3.05 6.99 15.78
CA ALA A 156 -2.03 7.34 16.77
C ALA A 156 -2.54 7.11 18.19
N VAL A 157 -3.83 7.39 18.45
CA VAL A 157 -4.48 7.10 19.73
C VAL A 157 -4.49 5.59 20.00
N SER A 158 -4.89 4.79 19.00
CA SER A 158 -4.93 3.33 19.07
C SER A 158 -3.55 2.70 19.28
N GLU A 159 -2.51 3.24 18.63
CA GLU A 159 -1.12 2.81 18.84
C GLU A 159 -0.66 3.06 20.27
N ARG A 160 -0.86 4.29 20.77
CA ARG A 160 -0.49 4.67 22.14
C ARG A 160 -1.26 3.87 23.19
N ALA A 161 -2.51 3.54 22.91
CA ALA A 161 -3.39 2.79 23.81
C ALA A 161 -3.15 1.27 23.76
N GLY A 162 -2.27 0.77 22.89
CA GLY A 162 -1.92 -0.64 22.83
C GLY A 162 -2.90 -1.54 22.06
N ILE A 163 -3.79 -0.96 21.23
CA ILE A 163 -4.69 -1.75 20.36
C ILE A 163 -3.90 -2.49 19.27
N GLY A 164 -2.84 -1.86 18.76
CA GLY A 164 -2.00 -2.41 17.70
C GLY A 164 -0.83 -1.49 17.40
N PHE A 165 0.02 -1.88 16.45
CA PHE A 165 1.15 -1.06 16.01
C PHE A 165 0.86 -0.36 14.68
N SER A 166 1.51 0.79 14.43
CA SER A 166 1.42 1.49 13.14
C SER A 166 2.26 0.79 12.07
N ALA A 167 1.60 0.15 11.11
CA ALA A 167 2.26 -0.67 10.10
C ALA A 167 2.71 0.12 8.87
N LYS A 168 3.59 -0.49 8.06
CA LYS A 168 4.13 0.13 6.83
C LYS A 168 3.07 0.50 5.78
N ASN A 169 1.87 -0.10 5.84
CA ASN A 169 0.72 0.25 5.01
C ASN A 169 -0.16 1.37 5.58
N CYS A 170 0.27 2.01 6.67
CA CYS A 170 -0.41 3.06 7.42
C CYS A 170 -1.65 2.60 8.22
N CYS A 171 -1.96 1.30 8.28
CA CYS A 171 -3.02 0.76 9.14
C CYS A 171 -2.50 0.48 10.55
N ILE A 172 -3.39 0.49 11.53
CA ILE A 172 -3.15 -0.18 12.82
C ILE A 172 -3.35 -1.67 12.63
N ILE A 173 -2.39 -2.47 13.13
CA ILE A 173 -2.47 -3.93 13.11
C ILE A 173 -2.51 -4.44 14.54
N SER A 174 -3.66 -4.99 14.94
CA SER A 174 -3.79 -5.73 16.19
C SER A 174 -3.17 -7.13 16.03
N PRO A 175 -2.35 -7.61 17.00
CA PRO A 175 -1.87 -8.99 17.01
C PRO A 175 -3.02 -10.01 16.90
N LYS A 176 -4.12 -9.75 17.60
CA LYS A 176 -5.32 -10.60 17.60
C LYS A 176 -6.14 -10.42 16.33
N TRP A 177 -6.56 -9.18 16.02
CA TRP A 177 -7.59 -8.92 15.02
C TRP A 177 -7.05 -8.59 13.61
N GLY A 178 -5.75 -8.30 13.49
CA GLY A 178 -5.15 -7.84 12.24
C GLY A 178 -5.45 -6.38 11.98
N SER A 179 -5.46 -5.96 10.71
CA SER A 179 -5.92 -4.62 10.32
C SER A 179 -7.42 -4.54 10.03
N TRP A 180 -8.14 -5.66 10.14
CA TRP A 180 -9.59 -5.73 9.91
C TRP A 180 -10.36 -5.26 11.15
N ILE A 181 -10.05 -4.03 11.58
CA ILE A 181 -10.66 -3.34 12.73
C ILE A 181 -11.04 -1.91 12.33
N TYR A 182 -12.21 -1.47 12.77
CA TYR A 182 -12.58 -0.06 12.85
C TYR A 182 -12.05 0.50 14.16
N LEU A 183 -11.72 1.79 14.19
CA LEU A 183 -11.14 2.47 15.35
C LEU A 183 -12.06 3.61 15.79
N GLY A 184 -12.09 3.85 17.09
CA GLY A 184 -12.68 5.05 17.68
C GLY A 184 -12.00 5.38 18.99
N GLU A 185 -12.16 6.61 19.44
CA GLU A 185 -11.51 7.10 20.65
C GLU A 185 -12.40 7.98 21.49
N MET A 186 -12.08 8.06 22.78
CA MET A 186 -12.73 8.94 23.75
C MET A 186 -11.67 9.68 24.53
N VAL A 187 -11.79 10.99 24.62
CA VAL A 187 -11.02 11.82 25.55
C VAL A 187 -11.81 11.91 26.86
N THR A 188 -11.13 11.82 28.00
CA THR A 188 -11.78 11.95 29.31
C THR A 188 -10.92 12.65 30.36
N ASN A 189 -11.58 13.32 31.31
CA ASN A 189 -10.95 13.91 32.50
C ASN A 189 -10.62 12.88 33.59
N ILE A 190 -11.00 11.61 33.41
CA ILE A 190 -10.67 10.53 34.34
C ILE A 190 -9.19 10.13 34.11
N PRO A 191 -8.35 10.07 35.16
CA PRO A 191 -6.92 9.76 35.01
C PRO A 191 -6.69 8.24 35.01
N PHE A 192 -7.19 7.55 33.98
CA PHE A 192 -6.95 6.12 33.83
C PHE A 192 -5.45 5.83 33.64
N PRO A 193 -4.91 4.79 34.29
CA PRO A 193 -3.52 4.38 34.04
C PRO A 193 -3.38 3.87 32.60
N PRO A 194 -2.34 4.27 31.86
CA PRO A 194 -2.15 3.87 30.47
C PRO A 194 -1.84 2.37 30.33
N ASP A 195 -2.23 1.79 29.21
CA ASP A 195 -1.76 0.49 28.75
C ASP A 195 -0.42 0.62 28.02
N THR A 196 0.20 -0.52 27.73
CA THR A 196 1.50 -0.57 27.04
C THR A 196 1.28 -0.70 25.52
N PRO A 197 1.94 0.14 24.70
CA PRO A 197 1.92 0.00 23.25
C PRO A 197 2.40 -1.38 22.79
N VAL A 198 1.85 -1.87 21.68
CA VAL A 198 2.30 -3.12 21.05
C VAL A 198 3.71 -2.94 20.48
N THR A 199 4.61 -3.86 20.80
CA THR A 199 6.02 -3.82 20.36
C THR A 199 6.30 -4.56 19.05
N GLU A 200 5.32 -5.33 18.55
CA GLU A 200 5.39 -5.99 17.24
C GLU A 200 5.50 -4.95 16.12
N ASP A 201 6.21 -5.28 15.04
CA ASP A 201 6.32 -4.45 13.86
C ASP A 201 6.21 -5.26 12.54
N CYS A 202 6.51 -4.58 11.42
CA CYS A 202 6.54 -5.21 10.10
C CYS A 202 7.85 -5.96 9.79
N GLY A 203 8.90 -5.81 10.59
CA GLY A 203 10.27 -6.18 10.25
C GLY A 203 10.69 -5.64 8.88
N ASP A 204 11.39 -6.46 8.11
CA ASP A 204 11.87 -6.11 6.76
C ASP A 204 10.81 -6.23 5.66
N CYS A 205 9.56 -6.62 5.99
CA CYS A 205 8.51 -6.82 4.99
C CYS A 205 8.17 -5.53 4.22
N THR A 206 8.00 -5.62 2.90
CA THR A 206 7.59 -4.50 2.02
C THR A 206 6.37 -4.81 1.14
N LEU A 207 5.72 -5.96 1.34
CA LEU A 207 4.69 -6.49 0.44
C LEU A 207 3.56 -5.50 0.12
N CYS A 208 3.12 -4.71 1.11
CA CYS A 208 2.07 -3.71 0.92
C CYS A 208 2.51 -2.54 0.03
N ILE A 209 3.76 -2.10 0.17
CA ILE A 209 4.38 -1.04 -0.63
C ILE A 209 4.51 -1.54 -2.08
N ASP A 210 5.07 -2.74 -2.25
CA ASP A 210 5.30 -3.35 -3.57
C ASP A 210 3.99 -3.63 -4.32
N ALA A 211 2.95 -4.05 -3.61
CA ALA A 211 1.65 -4.36 -4.20
C ALA A 211 0.75 -3.14 -4.43
N CYS A 212 1.12 -1.95 -3.94
CA CYS A 212 0.30 -0.75 -4.07
C CYS A 212 0.17 -0.35 -5.56
N PRO A 213 -1.02 -0.43 -6.20
CA PRO A 213 -1.10 -0.34 -7.67
C PRO A 213 -0.61 0.99 -8.24
N THR A 214 -0.80 2.07 -7.50
CA THR A 214 -0.44 3.43 -7.88
C THR A 214 0.89 3.90 -7.28
N GLY A 215 1.54 3.06 -6.46
CA GLY A 215 2.71 3.46 -5.67
C GLY A 215 2.40 4.59 -4.69
N ALA A 216 1.17 4.61 -4.15
CA ALA A 216 0.71 5.61 -3.19
C ALA A 216 1.38 5.46 -1.82
N LEU A 217 1.75 4.23 -1.43
CA LEU A 217 2.68 4.01 -0.32
C LEU A 217 4.08 4.35 -0.83
N VAL A 218 4.56 5.56 -0.51
CA VAL A 218 5.84 6.08 -1.00
C VAL A 218 7.01 5.65 -0.11
N GLY A 219 6.72 5.14 1.08
CA GLY A 219 7.67 4.56 2.02
C GLY A 219 6.97 3.87 3.19
N PRO A 220 7.73 3.26 4.12
CA PRO A 220 7.19 2.68 5.35
C PRO A 220 6.34 3.67 6.13
N GLY A 221 5.04 3.40 6.25
CA GLY A 221 4.11 4.24 7.03
C GLY A 221 3.82 5.60 6.36
N GLN A 222 4.25 5.80 5.11
CA GLN A 222 4.08 7.07 4.40
C GLN A 222 3.17 6.88 3.17
N LEU A 223 1.99 7.51 3.23
CA LEU A 223 1.01 7.53 2.16
C LEU A 223 1.07 8.87 1.42
N ASN A 224 0.97 8.85 0.09
CA ASN A 224 0.51 9.97 -0.72
C ASN A 224 -0.97 9.73 -1.05
N ALA A 225 -1.87 10.40 -0.33
CA ALA A 225 -3.30 10.16 -0.45
C ALA A 225 -3.83 10.55 -1.83
N GLN A 226 -3.25 11.58 -2.47
CA GLN A 226 -3.60 12.00 -3.83
C GLN A 226 -3.40 10.91 -4.88
N ARG A 227 -2.62 9.86 -4.58
CA ARG A 227 -2.44 8.68 -5.44
C ARG A 227 -3.15 7.43 -4.92
N CYS A 228 -3.70 7.45 -3.71
CA CYS A 228 -4.32 6.29 -3.10
C CYS A 228 -5.64 5.94 -3.79
N ILE A 229 -5.81 4.70 -4.28
CA ILE A 229 -7.07 4.29 -4.90
C ILE A 229 -8.26 4.45 -3.93
N SER A 230 -8.03 4.24 -2.63
CA SER A 230 -9.08 4.46 -1.63
C SER A 230 -9.59 5.91 -1.67
N PHE A 231 -8.70 6.89 -1.73
CA PHE A 231 -9.06 8.31 -1.89
C PHE A 231 -9.67 8.58 -3.27
N LEU A 232 -9.02 8.12 -4.34
CA LEU A 232 -9.40 8.42 -5.73
C LEU A 232 -10.80 7.91 -6.08
N THR A 233 -11.22 6.77 -5.52
CA THR A 233 -12.59 6.26 -5.70
C THR A 233 -13.66 7.15 -5.07
N GLN A 234 -13.29 8.07 -4.15
CA GLN A 234 -14.21 8.95 -3.41
C GLN A 234 -14.23 10.40 -3.94
N THR A 235 -13.26 10.76 -4.80
CA THR A 235 -13.22 12.08 -5.44
C THR A 235 -14.41 12.26 -6.39
N LYS A 236 -14.78 13.51 -6.67
CA LYS A 236 -15.89 13.84 -7.58
C LYS A 236 -15.44 14.35 -8.95
N GLY A 237 -14.14 14.64 -9.13
CA GLY A 237 -13.60 15.21 -10.36
C GLY A 237 -13.21 14.15 -11.41
N PHE A 238 -12.54 14.62 -12.46
CA PHE A 238 -11.89 13.76 -13.43
C PHE A 238 -10.78 12.91 -12.77
N LEU A 239 -10.51 11.76 -13.39
CA LEU A 239 -9.38 10.91 -13.04
C LEU A 239 -8.48 10.77 -14.26
N GLU A 240 -7.17 10.75 -14.04
CA GLU A 240 -6.17 10.57 -15.09
C GLU A 240 -6.17 9.13 -15.62
N ASP A 241 -5.77 8.93 -16.89
CA ASP A 241 -5.74 7.60 -17.55
C ASP A 241 -4.97 6.57 -16.70
N GLU A 242 -3.79 6.93 -16.20
CA GLU A 242 -2.95 6.07 -15.35
C GLU A 242 -3.75 5.49 -14.17
N VAL A 243 -4.56 6.34 -13.52
CA VAL A 243 -5.37 5.96 -12.36
C VAL A 243 -6.55 5.10 -12.78
N MET A 244 -7.27 5.48 -13.84
CA MET A 244 -8.44 4.74 -14.31
C MET A 244 -8.09 3.29 -14.66
N ARG A 245 -6.90 3.05 -15.26
CA ARG A 245 -6.38 1.69 -15.51
C ARG A 245 -6.11 0.89 -14.24
N LYS A 246 -5.68 1.56 -13.16
CA LYS A 246 -5.23 0.94 -11.91
C LYS A 246 -6.35 0.72 -10.89
N ILE A 247 -7.48 1.43 -11.01
CA ILE A 247 -8.66 1.25 -10.16
C ILE A 247 -9.23 -0.18 -10.28
N GLY A 248 -9.11 -0.82 -11.45
CA GLY A 248 -9.70 -2.13 -11.72
C GLY A 248 -11.22 -2.04 -11.69
N ASN A 249 -11.87 -2.85 -10.86
CA ASN A 249 -13.33 -2.86 -10.67
C ASN A 249 -13.78 -2.33 -9.30
N ARG A 250 -12.94 -1.54 -8.62
CA ARG A 250 -13.25 -0.98 -7.30
C ARG A 250 -14.22 0.19 -7.43
N LEU A 251 -15.40 0.06 -6.85
CA LEU A 251 -16.42 1.12 -6.82
C LEU A 251 -16.19 2.09 -5.66
N TYR A 252 -15.65 1.59 -4.54
CA TYR A 252 -15.35 2.37 -3.34
C TYR A 252 -14.19 1.72 -2.57
N GLY A 253 -13.22 2.51 -2.15
CA GLY A 253 -12.10 2.06 -1.31
C GLY A 253 -11.10 1.16 -2.02
N CYS A 254 -10.09 0.68 -1.28
CA CYS A 254 -9.09 -0.27 -1.76
C CYS A 254 -8.48 -1.06 -0.61
N ASP A 255 -8.50 -2.39 -0.71
CA ASP A 255 -7.97 -3.28 0.33
C ASP A 255 -6.61 -3.90 -0.02
N THR A 256 -5.99 -3.52 -1.15
CA THR A 256 -4.82 -4.25 -1.69
C THR A 256 -3.66 -4.33 -0.68
N CYS A 257 -3.36 -3.23 0.02
CA CYS A 257 -2.29 -3.17 1.01
C CYS A 257 -2.60 -3.94 2.31
N GLN A 258 -3.87 -4.26 2.57
CA GLN A 258 -4.30 -5.07 3.71
C GLN A 258 -4.37 -6.56 3.33
N VAL A 259 -4.90 -6.88 2.14
CA VAL A 259 -5.05 -8.25 1.65
C VAL A 259 -3.70 -8.94 1.48
N ILE A 260 -2.68 -8.22 1.01
CA ILE A 260 -1.33 -8.79 0.84
C ILE A 260 -0.56 -8.91 2.17
N CYS A 261 -1.04 -8.30 3.25
CA CYS A 261 -0.32 -8.25 4.51
C CYS A 261 -0.30 -9.63 5.19
N PRO A 262 0.89 -10.19 5.52
CA PRO A 262 0.97 -11.50 6.19
C PRO A 262 0.29 -11.51 7.57
N LYS A 263 0.24 -10.37 8.26
CA LYS A 263 -0.40 -10.22 9.58
C LYS A 263 -1.93 -10.36 9.54
N ASN A 264 -2.52 -10.36 8.35
CA ASN A 264 -3.95 -10.63 8.11
C ASN A 264 -4.24 -12.08 7.67
N LYS A 265 -3.22 -12.91 7.49
CA LYS A 265 -3.41 -14.30 7.08
C LYS A 265 -4.28 -15.04 8.11
N GLY A 266 -5.36 -15.65 7.63
CA GLY A 266 -6.30 -16.40 8.46
C GLY A 266 -7.31 -15.56 9.26
N LYS A 267 -7.23 -14.22 9.22
CA LYS A 267 -8.10 -13.35 10.02
C LYS A 267 -9.37 -12.97 9.26
N ASN A 268 -10.53 -13.34 9.81
CA ASN A 268 -11.87 -13.05 9.30
C ASN A 268 -12.87 -13.09 10.46
N TRP A 269 -13.57 -11.98 10.72
CA TRP A 269 -14.38 -11.81 11.93
C TRP A 269 -15.85 -11.57 11.56
N THR A 270 -16.73 -12.47 11.99
CA THR A 270 -18.13 -12.54 11.53
C THR A 270 -19.14 -12.50 12.67
N HIS A 271 -18.69 -12.21 13.90
CA HIS A 271 -19.54 -12.24 15.10
C HIS A 271 -20.44 -11.00 15.23
N HIS A 272 -20.21 -9.94 14.45
CA HIS A 272 -21.11 -8.78 14.33
C HIS A 272 -21.97 -8.92 13.07
N GLU A 273 -23.21 -9.39 13.23
CA GLU A 273 -24.12 -9.69 12.10
C GLU A 273 -24.37 -8.48 11.19
N TYR A 274 -24.51 -7.28 11.77
CA TYR A 274 -24.75 -6.04 11.04
C TYR A 274 -23.54 -5.53 10.24
N LEU A 275 -22.37 -6.17 10.35
CA LEU A 275 -21.17 -5.90 9.54
C LEU A 275 -20.95 -6.94 8.44
N LEU A 276 -21.81 -7.98 8.36
CA LEU A 276 -21.67 -9.02 7.35
C LEU A 276 -21.90 -8.44 5.94
N PRO A 277 -21.11 -8.90 4.95
CA PRO A 277 -21.30 -8.45 3.57
C PRO A 277 -22.57 -9.02 2.96
N GLU A 278 -23.22 -8.20 2.15
CA GLU A 278 -24.34 -8.56 1.30
C GLU A 278 -23.87 -8.70 -0.16
N PRO A 279 -23.75 -9.92 -0.70
CA PRO A 279 -23.14 -10.17 -2.02
C PRO A 279 -23.59 -9.28 -3.18
N GLU A 280 -24.90 -9.02 -3.33
CA GLU A 280 -25.46 -8.23 -4.44
C GLU A 280 -25.33 -6.71 -4.24
N LYS A 281 -25.04 -6.27 -3.01
CA LYS A 281 -24.81 -4.88 -2.64
C LYS A 281 -23.32 -4.56 -2.66
N ASP A 282 -22.50 -5.39 -2.03
CA ASP A 282 -21.05 -5.19 -1.88
C ASP A 282 -20.23 -5.66 -3.09
N LYS A 283 -20.84 -6.53 -3.92
CA LYS A 283 -20.31 -6.95 -5.22
C LYS A 283 -21.35 -6.80 -6.35
N PRO A 284 -21.86 -5.59 -6.61
CA PRO A 284 -23.00 -5.38 -7.50
C PRO A 284 -22.61 -5.53 -8.97
N LEU A 285 -23.57 -5.92 -9.81
CA LEU A 285 -23.43 -5.82 -11.27
C LEU A 285 -23.14 -4.37 -11.67
N LEU A 286 -22.20 -4.16 -12.59
CA LEU A 286 -21.76 -2.82 -12.99
C LEU A 286 -22.82 -2.07 -13.80
N LEU A 287 -23.44 -2.72 -14.78
CA LEU A 287 -24.39 -2.06 -15.69
C LEU A 287 -25.57 -1.39 -14.95
N PRO A 288 -26.28 -2.07 -14.02
CA PRO A 288 -27.36 -1.44 -13.26
C PRO A 288 -26.94 -0.22 -12.43
N ILE A 289 -25.66 -0.10 -12.05
CA ILE A 289 -25.18 1.07 -11.27
C ILE A 289 -25.31 2.36 -12.06
N LEU A 290 -25.15 2.32 -13.39
CA LEU A 290 -25.23 3.50 -14.24
C LEU A 290 -26.63 4.14 -14.22
N ASP A 291 -27.66 3.36 -13.85
CA ASP A 291 -29.07 3.76 -13.92
C ASP A 291 -29.64 4.23 -12.59
N LEU A 292 -28.95 3.95 -11.49
CA LEU A 292 -29.44 4.24 -10.14
C LEU A 292 -29.82 5.71 -9.98
N SER A 293 -31.09 5.98 -9.71
CA SER A 293 -31.56 7.27 -9.21
C SER A 293 -31.00 7.55 -7.81
N ASN A 294 -31.16 8.79 -7.31
CA ASN A 294 -30.78 9.10 -5.94
C ASN A 294 -31.58 8.28 -4.90
N LYS A 295 -32.85 7.97 -5.20
CA LYS A 295 -33.72 7.17 -4.34
C LYS A 295 -33.24 5.73 -4.28
N GLU A 296 -33.06 5.08 -5.42
CA GLU A 296 -32.58 3.69 -5.50
C GLU A 296 -31.17 3.55 -4.93
N PHE A 297 -30.30 4.55 -5.13
CA PHE A 297 -28.99 4.57 -4.50
C PHE A 297 -29.08 4.60 -2.98
N LYS A 298 -29.95 5.44 -2.41
CA LYS A 298 -30.15 5.52 -0.96
C LYS A 298 -30.74 4.23 -0.40
N GLU A 299 -31.71 3.64 -1.09
CA GLU A 299 -32.29 2.34 -0.70
C GLU A 299 -31.25 1.22 -0.73
N LYS A 300 -30.38 1.19 -1.74
CA LYS A 300 -29.38 0.13 -1.89
C LYS A 300 -28.13 0.30 -1.03
N PHE A 301 -27.60 1.53 -0.94
CA PHE A 301 -26.30 1.80 -0.32
C PHE A 301 -26.37 2.70 0.91
N GLY A 302 -27.52 3.31 1.24
CA GLY A 302 -27.63 4.38 2.23
C GLY A 302 -27.22 4.00 3.66
N GLU A 303 -27.21 2.72 3.99
CA GLU A 303 -26.74 2.21 5.28
C GLU A 303 -25.24 1.90 5.30
N SER A 304 -24.55 1.93 4.16
CA SER A 304 -23.12 1.66 4.06
C SER A 304 -22.33 2.96 4.15
N ALA A 305 -21.12 2.87 4.73
CA ALA A 305 -20.15 3.96 4.71
C ALA A 305 -19.86 4.47 3.29
N ALA A 306 -19.98 3.62 2.25
CA ALA A 306 -19.75 4.02 0.86
C ALA A 306 -20.73 5.09 0.32
N ALA A 307 -21.85 5.32 1.00
CA ALA A 307 -22.88 6.27 0.54
C ALA A 307 -22.56 7.74 0.84
N TRP A 308 -21.55 8.06 1.64
CA TRP A 308 -21.31 9.43 2.14
C TRP A 308 -21.06 10.48 1.02
N ARG A 309 -20.51 10.07 -0.13
CA ARG A 309 -20.31 10.93 -1.31
C ARG A 309 -21.46 10.89 -2.31
N GLY A 310 -22.50 10.11 -2.03
CA GLY A 310 -23.60 9.83 -2.93
C GLY A 310 -23.18 8.98 -4.15
N ARG A 311 -24.11 8.81 -5.09
CA ARG A 311 -23.92 7.93 -6.26
C ARG A 311 -22.83 8.33 -7.24
N LYS A 312 -22.44 9.62 -7.29
CA LYS A 312 -21.65 10.16 -8.40
C LYS A 312 -20.28 9.45 -8.55
N PRO A 313 -19.43 9.33 -7.51
CA PRO A 313 -18.15 8.65 -7.66
C PRO A 313 -18.31 7.16 -7.97
N ILE A 314 -19.29 6.49 -7.35
CA ILE A 314 -19.56 5.07 -7.58
C ILE A 314 -19.95 4.81 -9.04
N GLN A 315 -20.80 5.66 -9.64
CA GLN A 315 -21.16 5.56 -11.06
C GLN A 315 -19.97 5.79 -11.99
N ARG A 316 -19.14 6.81 -11.71
CA ARG A 316 -17.89 7.05 -12.46
C ARG A 316 -16.97 5.85 -12.40
N ASN A 317 -16.79 5.28 -11.21
CA ASN A 317 -15.92 4.12 -11.02
C ASN A 317 -16.51 2.86 -11.70
N ALA A 318 -17.85 2.73 -11.78
CA ALA A 318 -18.50 1.66 -12.52
C ALA A 318 -18.26 1.77 -14.02
N VAL A 319 -18.36 2.98 -14.59
CA VAL A 319 -18.01 3.26 -15.99
C VAL A 319 -16.55 2.86 -16.27
N ILE A 320 -15.62 3.31 -15.44
CA ILE A 320 -14.18 2.96 -15.55
C ILE A 320 -13.98 1.44 -15.49
N ALA A 321 -14.67 0.75 -14.58
CA ALA A 321 -14.59 -0.70 -14.44
C ALA A 321 -15.05 -1.44 -15.71
N LEU A 322 -16.13 -0.99 -16.36
CA LEU A 322 -16.61 -1.55 -17.62
C LEU A 322 -15.56 -1.38 -18.74
N GLY A 323 -14.91 -0.22 -18.82
CA GLY A 323 -13.79 0.02 -19.73
C GLY A 323 -12.57 -0.87 -19.44
N ASN A 324 -12.27 -1.15 -18.17
CA ASN A 324 -11.20 -2.06 -17.77
C ASN A 324 -11.49 -3.52 -18.13
N PHE A 325 -12.76 -3.95 -18.05
CA PHE A 325 -13.19 -5.29 -18.49
C PHE A 325 -13.32 -5.41 -20.01
N LYS A 326 -13.23 -4.30 -20.77
CA LYS A 326 -13.53 -4.24 -22.20
C LYS A 326 -14.91 -4.85 -22.51
N ASP A 327 -15.91 -4.53 -21.68
CA ASP A 327 -17.24 -5.13 -21.79
C ASP A 327 -18.01 -4.56 -22.99
N LYS A 328 -18.06 -5.33 -24.09
CA LYS A 328 -18.81 -4.95 -25.30
C LYS A 328 -20.29 -4.75 -25.05
N SER A 329 -20.88 -5.47 -24.09
CA SER A 329 -22.31 -5.32 -23.76
C SER A 329 -22.64 -3.95 -23.16
N ALA A 330 -21.64 -3.23 -22.66
CA ALA A 330 -21.79 -1.91 -22.07
C ALA A 330 -21.77 -0.76 -23.09
N VAL A 331 -21.31 -0.99 -24.32
CA VAL A 331 -21.14 0.07 -25.34
C VAL A 331 -22.41 0.89 -25.55
N PRO A 332 -23.62 0.32 -25.74
CA PRO A 332 -24.83 1.11 -25.91
C PRO A 332 -25.12 2.00 -24.71
N ARG A 333 -24.89 1.50 -23.48
CA ARG A 333 -25.18 2.27 -22.27
C ARG A 333 -24.15 3.36 -22.02
N LEU A 334 -22.88 3.07 -22.23
CA LEU A 334 -21.78 4.04 -22.17
C LEU A 334 -21.96 5.15 -23.20
N GLY A 335 -22.42 4.82 -24.41
CA GLY A 335 -22.79 5.79 -25.43
C GLY A 335 -23.89 6.75 -24.98
N ARG A 336 -24.95 6.24 -24.33
CA ARG A 336 -25.98 7.11 -23.73
C ARG A 336 -25.42 7.99 -22.62
N VAL A 337 -24.59 7.44 -21.73
CA VAL A 337 -23.91 8.24 -20.69
C VAL A 337 -23.09 9.36 -21.32
N LEU A 338 -22.35 9.07 -22.39
CA LEU A 338 -21.55 10.04 -23.13
C LEU A 338 -22.38 11.19 -23.72
N LEU A 339 -23.60 10.93 -24.20
CA LEU A 339 -24.42 11.98 -24.86
C LEU A 339 -25.38 12.70 -23.91
N GLU A 340 -25.90 12.00 -22.89
CA GLU A 340 -27.07 12.44 -22.13
C GLU A 340 -26.74 12.86 -20.70
N ASP A 341 -25.64 12.38 -20.10
CA ASP A 341 -25.39 12.65 -18.68
C ASP A 341 -24.90 14.09 -18.47
N PRO A 342 -25.50 14.87 -17.55
CA PRO A 342 -25.14 16.27 -17.36
C PRO A 342 -23.72 16.45 -16.77
N ARG A 343 -23.10 15.41 -16.24
CA ARG A 343 -21.81 15.47 -15.54
C ARG A 343 -20.62 15.27 -16.47
N PRO A 344 -19.74 16.28 -16.67
CA PRO A 344 -18.57 16.15 -17.53
C PRO A 344 -17.62 15.01 -17.11
N GLU A 345 -17.42 14.81 -15.81
CA GLU A 345 -16.54 13.76 -15.29
C GLU A 345 -17.00 12.35 -15.66
N LEU A 346 -18.31 12.15 -15.79
CA LEU A 346 -18.88 10.86 -16.15
C LEU A 346 -18.88 10.66 -17.66
N ARG A 347 -19.18 11.71 -18.44
CA ARG A 347 -19.06 11.68 -19.91
C ARG A 347 -17.63 11.42 -20.35
N GLY A 348 -16.65 12.09 -19.75
CA GLY A 348 -15.22 11.86 -20.01
C GLY A 348 -14.79 10.42 -19.69
N ALA A 349 -15.20 9.89 -18.53
CA ALA A 349 -14.95 8.48 -18.18
C ALA A 349 -15.62 7.50 -19.17
N ALA A 350 -16.81 7.84 -19.68
CA ALA A 350 -17.49 7.04 -20.70
C ALA A 350 -16.74 7.08 -22.04
N ALA A 351 -16.26 8.25 -22.48
CA ALA A 351 -15.43 8.41 -23.67
C ALA A 351 -14.17 7.52 -23.58
N TRP A 352 -13.45 7.61 -22.47
CA TRP A 352 -12.28 6.78 -22.20
C TRP A 352 -12.61 5.28 -22.22
N SER A 353 -13.74 4.90 -21.61
CA SER A 353 -14.17 3.49 -21.56
C SER A 353 -14.53 2.96 -22.95
N LEU A 354 -15.23 3.75 -23.77
CA LEU A 354 -15.55 3.42 -25.17
C LEU A 354 -14.27 3.24 -26.00
N GLY A 355 -13.29 4.13 -25.87
CA GLY A 355 -11.99 4.00 -26.52
C GLY A 355 -11.22 2.73 -26.11
N ARG A 356 -11.40 2.25 -24.88
CA ARG A 356 -10.78 0.99 -24.42
C ARG A 356 -11.49 -0.27 -24.88
N ILE A 357 -12.82 -0.24 -24.93
CA ILE A 357 -13.63 -1.37 -25.40
C ILE A 357 -13.45 -1.53 -26.91
N GLY A 358 -13.49 -0.41 -27.63
CA GLY A 358 -13.33 -0.32 -29.07
C GLY A 358 -14.47 -0.94 -29.88
N GLY A 359 -14.23 -1.06 -31.18
CA GLY A 359 -15.22 -1.48 -32.16
C GLY A 359 -15.99 -0.33 -32.82
N GLU A 360 -16.61 -0.63 -33.95
CA GLU A 360 -17.31 0.34 -34.79
C GLU A 360 -18.43 1.07 -34.05
N GLU A 361 -19.19 0.36 -33.21
CA GLU A 361 -20.26 0.97 -32.41
C GLU A 361 -19.70 2.00 -31.42
N ALA A 362 -18.57 1.70 -30.76
CA ALA A 362 -17.94 2.65 -29.84
C ALA A 362 -17.43 3.90 -30.57
N LEU A 363 -16.83 3.73 -31.74
CA LEU A 363 -16.40 4.83 -32.60
C LEU A 363 -17.59 5.71 -33.04
N ASN A 364 -18.71 5.10 -33.40
CA ASN A 364 -19.93 5.82 -33.77
C ASN A 364 -20.49 6.67 -32.61
N TRP A 365 -20.42 6.18 -31.37
CA TRP A 365 -20.81 6.97 -30.19
C TRP A 365 -19.86 8.16 -29.95
N LEU A 366 -18.55 7.95 -30.07
CA LEU A 366 -17.55 9.02 -29.93
C LEU A 366 -17.74 10.13 -30.99
N ASN A 367 -17.95 9.74 -32.26
CA ASN A 367 -18.20 10.67 -33.35
C ASN A 367 -19.45 11.52 -33.12
N LYS A 368 -20.53 10.90 -32.62
CA LYS A 368 -21.76 11.62 -32.25
C LYS A 368 -21.51 12.59 -31.09
N GLY A 369 -20.74 12.18 -30.09
CA GLY A 369 -20.41 13.02 -28.93
C GLY A 369 -19.61 14.27 -29.32
N LEU A 370 -18.58 14.10 -30.16
CA LEU A 370 -17.71 15.21 -30.61
C LEU A 370 -18.47 16.32 -31.35
N ALA A 371 -19.58 15.98 -32.01
CA ALA A 371 -20.42 16.94 -32.72
C ALA A 371 -21.18 17.90 -31.79
N SER A 372 -21.43 17.50 -30.53
CA SER A 372 -22.26 18.28 -29.60
C SER A 372 -21.57 18.65 -28.28
N GLU A 373 -20.50 17.96 -27.88
CA GLU A 373 -19.83 18.21 -26.60
C GLU A 373 -19.21 19.60 -26.53
N GLN A 374 -19.47 20.29 -25.42
CA GLN A 374 -19.02 21.66 -25.16
C GLN A 374 -17.91 21.71 -24.09
N ASP A 375 -17.80 20.68 -23.23
CA ASP A 375 -16.74 20.62 -22.24
C ASP A 375 -15.41 20.24 -22.89
N GLU A 376 -14.44 21.15 -22.83
CA GLU A 376 -13.13 21.03 -23.48
C GLU A 376 -12.39 19.74 -23.06
N LYS A 377 -12.42 19.43 -21.76
CA LYS A 377 -11.74 18.24 -21.24
C LYS A 377 -12.41 16.95 -21.72
N VAL A 378 -13.74 16.93 -21.82
CA VAL A 378 -14.44 15.76 -22.38
C VAL A 378 -14.14 15.61 -23.87
N ARG A 379 -14.08 16.72 -24.64
CA ARG A 379 -13.70 16.69 -26.07
C ARG A 379 -12.30 16.11 -26.26
N ASP A 380 -11.33 16.53 -25.45
CA ASP A 380 -9.97 15.98 -25.49
C ASP A 380 -9.95 14.48 -25.24
N MET A 381 -10.67 14.03 -24.20
CA MET A 381 -10.80 12.59 -23.89
C MET A 381 -11.50 11.82 -25.02
N MET A 382 -12.46 12.41 -25.72
CA MET A 382 -13.12 11.81 -26.88
C MET A 382 -12.16 11.71 -28.08
N ASN A 383 -11.39 12.76 -28.36
CA ASN A 383 -10.39 12.76 -29.43
C ASN A 383 -9.33 11.69 -29.18
N GLU A 384 -8.76 11.64 -27.97
CA GLU A 384 -7.80 10.58 -27.60
C GLU A 384 -8.39 9.16 -27.70
N ALA A 385 -9.68 9.01 -27.39
CA ALA A 385 -10.38 7.74 -27.52
C ALA A 385 -10.63 7.38 -29.00
N GLN A 386 -10.94 8.36 -29.84
CA GLN A 386 -11.18 8.20 -31.27
C GLN A 386 -9.89 7.84 -32.02
N GLU A 387 -8.79 8.54 -31.74
CA GLU A 387 -7.46 8.26 -32.33
C GLU A 387 -7.02 6.83 -32.08
N LYS A 388 -7.29 6.28 -30.88
CA LYS A 388 -6.99 4.88 -30.53
C LYS A 388 -7.82 3.86 -31.32
N LEU A 389 -8.91 4.27 -31.95
CA LEU A 389 -9.83 3.39 -32.70
C LEU A 389 -9.76 3.58 -34.22
N GLN A 390 -9.11 4.63 -34.71
CA GLN A 390 -8.89 4.80 -36.14
C GLN A 390 -7.81 3.81 -36.62
N PRO A 391 -7.98 3.18 -37.80
CA PRO A 391 -6.92 2.40 -38.40
C PRO A 391 -5.71 3.30 -38.63
N ALA A 392 -4.51 2.89 -38.21
CA ALA A 392 -3.29 3.62 -38.53
C ALA A 392 -3.19 3.81 -40.05
N GLU A 393 -3.12 5.06 -40.52
CA GLU A 393 -2.87 5.36 -41.92
C GLU A 393 -1.52 4.74 -42.31
N SER A 394 -1.54 3.99 -43.42
CA SER A 394 -0.38 3.32 -43.98
C SER A 394 0.76 4.30 -44.28
N GLY A 395 1.84 4.25 -43.50
CA GLY A 395 3.11 4.84 -43.92
C GLY A 395 3.99 5.39 -42.80
N GLN A 396 4.57 4.51 -41.97
CA GLN A 396 6.00 4.48 -41.63
C GLN A 396 6.23 3.43 -40.53
N THR A 397 7.00 2.41 -40.88
CA THR A 397 7.52 1.40 -39.96
C THR A 397 8.50 2.05 -38.99
N ALA A 398 8.20 2.00 -37.69
CA ALA A 398 9.00 1.32 -36.67
C ALA A 398 8.56 1.80 -35.30
N ASP A 399 7.59 1.11 -34.71
CA ASP A 399 7.62 0.88 -33.28
C ASP A 399 7.25 -0.57 -33.05
N VAL A 400 8.15 -1.22 -32.32
CA VAL A 400 8.19 -2.65 -32.08
C VAL A 400 6.91 -3.06 -31.33
N GLU A 401 5.95 -3.64 -32.05
CA GLU A 401 5.01 -4.60 -31.47
C GLU A 401 5.82 -5.80 -30.97
N MET A 402 6.36 -5.68 -29.75
CA MET A 402 6.68 -6.87 -28.98
C MET A 402 5.35 -7.41 -28.50
N ALA A 403 4.95 -8.51 -29.12
CA ALA A 403 3.93 -9.41 -28.64
C ALA A 403 4.01 -9.48 -27.11
N ALA A 404 2.88 -9.16 -26.48
CA ALA A 404 2.62 -9.57 -25.11
C ALA A 404 2.51 -11.10 -25.13
N GLU A 405 3.64 -11.79 -25.16
CA GLU A 405 3.72 -13.11 -24.56
C GLU A 405 3.47 -12.90 -23.06
N ASP A 406 2.53 -13.69 -22.54
CA ASP A 406 2.11 -13.73 -21.16
C ASP A 406 3.30 -13.77 -20.19
N PHE A 407 3.76 -12.61 -19.70
CA PHE A 407 4.61 -12.56 -18.51
C PHE A 407 3.72 -12.65 -17.27
N SER A 408 3.11 -13.82 -17.10
CA SER A 408 2.78 -14.31 -15.76
C SER A 408 4.10 -14.72 -15.10
N PRO A 409 4.42 -14.29 -13.87
CA PRO A 409 5.54 -14.90 -13.14
C PRO A 409 5.23 -16.40 -13.02
N GLY A 410 5.97 -17.20 -13.79
CA GLY A 410 5.66 -18.59 -14.05
C GLY A 410 5.70 -19.43 -12.78
N LEU A 411 4.53 -19.82 -12.30
CA LEU A 411 4.37 -21.09 -11.60
C LEU A 411 4.43 -22.18 -12.68
N GLY A 412 5.62 -22.65 -13.06
CA GLY A 412 5.72 -23.78 -14.00
C GLY A 412 7.00 -23.98 -14.82
N GLY A 413 8.14 -23.37 -14.49
CA GLY A 413 9.42 -23.75 -15.12
C GLY A 413 9.90 -25.13 -14.65
N GLU A 414 10.67 -25.84 -15.49
CA GLU A 414 11.38 -27.06 -15.06
C GLU A 414 12.23 -26.77 -13.83
N LYS A 415 12.27 -27.72 -12.88
CA LYS A 415 13.08 -27.57 -11.67
C LYS A 415 14.56 -27.59 -12.05
N GLU A 416 15.24 -26.51 -11.75
CA GLU A 416 16.67 -26.36 -11.99
C GLU A 416 17.41 -26.24 -10.66
N THR A 417 18.46 -27.04 -10.48
CA THR A 417 19.33 -26.99 -9.30
C THR A 417 20.09 -25.68 -9.25
N VAL A 418 20.12 -25.04 -8.08
CA VAL A 418 20.92 -23.84 -7.83
C VAL A 418 22.07 -24.21 -6.90
N TYR A 419 23.30 -23.98 -7.36
CA TYR A 419 24.49 -24.19 -6.56
C TYR A 419 24.77 -22.95 -5.72
N TYR A 420 25.15 -23.12 -4.46
CA TYR A 420 25.50 -21.98 -3.61
C TYR A 420 26.81 -22.18 -2.86
N SER A 421 27.38 -21.07 -2.46
CA SER A 421 28.57 -21.01 -1.62
C SER A 421 28.61 -19.69 -0.86
N GLU A 422 29.36 -19.64 0.23
CA GLU A 422 29.46 -18.46 1.10
C GLU A 422 30.89 -17.92 1.15
N MET A 423 31.03 -16.61 1.32
CA MET A 423 32.31 -15.96 1.59
C MET A 423 32.17 -14.84 2.63
N ILE A 424 33.22 -14.61 3.41
CA ILE A 424 33.32 -13.44 4.28
C ILE A 424 33.96 -12.30 3.48
N SER A 425 33.36 -11.11 3.56
CA SER A 425 33.87 -9.91 2.89
C SER A 425 33.92 -8.71 3.86
N PRO A 426 34.61 -7.61 3.50
CA PRO A 426 34.61 -6.37 4.30
C PRO A 426 33.23 -5.75 4.55
N ILE A 427 32.22 -6.13 3.76
CA ILE A 427 30.83 -5.67 3.89
C ILE A 427 29.91 -6.72 4.55
N GLY A 428 30.50 -7.76 5.15
CA GLY A 428 29.78 -8.86 5.80
C GLY A 428 29.80 -10.17 4.99
N PRO A 429 29.15 -11.22 5.50
CA PRO A 429 29.00 -12.49 4.77
C PRO A 429 28.19 -12.31 3.49
N LEU A 430 28.58 -12.99 2.42
CA LEU A 430 27.88 -13.03 1.13
C LEU A 430 27.50 -14.46 0.81
N THR A 431 26.28 -14.67 0.34
CA THR A 431 25.86 -15.93 -0.30
C THR A 431 25.87 -15.74 -1.81
N LEU A 432 26.63 -16.58 -2.51
CA LEU A 432 26.76 -16.59 -3.96
C LEU A 432 25.96 -17.78 -4.49
N CYS A 433 25.18 -17.58 -5.56
CA CYS A 433 24.37 -18.63 -6.17
C CYS A 433 24.57 -18.67 -7.69
N ALA A 434 24.75 -19.86 -8.24
CA ALA A 434 24.93 -20.11 -9.67
C ALA A 434 24.01 -21.22 -10.17
N THR A 435 23.61 -21.12 -11.42
CA THR A 435 23.01 -22.20 -12.20
C THR A 435 24.10 -22.87 -13.04
N GLU A 436 23.74 -23.86 -13.87
CA GLU A 436 24.68 -24.42 -14.85
C GLU A 436 25.15 -23.37 -15.89
N LYS A 437 24.45 -22.24 -16.03
CA LYS A 437 24.77 -21.19 -17.01
C LYS A 437 25.71 -20.12 -16.46
N GLY A 438 25.80 -19.95 -15.15
CA GLY A 438 26.63 -18.93 -14.52
C GLY A 438 26.05 -18.41 -13.21
N LEU A 439 26.69 -17.37 -12.66
CA LEU A 439 26.26 -16.70 -11.44
C LEU A 439 24.91 -16.02 -11.67
N CYS A 440 23.93 -16.35 -10.84
CA CYS A 440 22.56 -15.90 -11.01
C CYS A 440 22.06 -15.01 -9.86
N LEU A 441 22.69 -15.07 -8.68
CA LEU A 441 22.28 -14.29 -7.51
C LEU A 441 23.44 -14.08 -6.51
N ILE A 442 23.54 -12.89 -5.93
CA ILE A 442 24.38 -12.56 -4.77
C ILE A 442 23.49 -11.94 -3.68
N GLU A 443 23.55 -12.48 -2.47
CA GLU A 443 22.82 -11.98 -1.31
C GLU A 443 23.75 -11.52 -0.18
N PHE A 444 23.42 -10.41 0.47
CA PHE A 444 24.15 -9.87 1.62
C PHE A 444 23.72 -10.56 2.91
N GLY A 445 24.37 -11.65 3.27
CA GLY A 445 24.11 -12.45 4.46
C GLY A 445 24.46 -13.92 4.25
N PRO A 446 24.54 -14.72 5.33
CA PRO A 446 24.72 -16.16 5.22
C PRO A 446 23.44 -16.85 4.71
N PHE A 447 23.58 -18.03 4.12
CA PHE A 447 22.53 -18.79 3.46
C PHE A 447 21.36 -19.05 4.40
N ASN A 448 21.63 -19.45 5.65
CA ASN A 448 20.59 -19.72 6.65
C ASN A 448 19.72 -18.50 7.00
N VAL A 449 20.28 -17.29 6.92
CA VAL A 449 19.54 -16.03 7.12
C VAL A 449 18.76 -15.65 5.85
N LYS A 450 19.28 -16.03 4.69
CA LYS A 450 18.72 -15.67 3.37
C LYS A 450 17.85 -16.76 2.74
N GLU A 451 17.73 -17.92 3.36
CA GLU A 451 17.07 -19.10 2.81
C GLU A 451 15.67 -18.78 2.27
N ALA A 452 14.86 -18.05 3.03
CA ALA A 452 13.51 -17.67 2.58
C ALA A 452 13.49 -16.80 1.31
N VAL A 453 14.48 -15.91 1.15
CA VAL A 453 14.66 -15.05 -0.02
C VAL A 453 15.15 -15.87 -1.22
N LEU A 454 16.15 -16.70 -1.01
CA LEU A 454 16.72 -17.62 -2.01
C LEU A 454 15.65 -18.58 -2.55
N GLN A 455 14.87 -19.19 -1.67
CA GLN A 455 13.76 -20.06 -2.02
C GLN A 455 12.66 -19.35 -2.80
N LYS A 456 12.37 -18.07 -2.47
CA LYS A 456 11.42 -17.26 -3.24
C LYS A 456 11.95 -16.96 -4.65
N TRP A 457 13.23 -16.63 -4.76
CA TRP A 457 13.87 -16.38 -6.05
C TRP A 457 13.87 -17.66 -6.91
N SER A 458 14.28 -18.80 -6.35
CA SER A 458 14.25 -20.11 -7.03
C SER A 458 12.85 -20.50 -7.51
N ARG A 459 11.80 -20.28 -6.71
CA ARG A 459 10.41 -20.51 -7.18
C ARG A 459 10.00 -19.62 -8.34
N THR A 460 10.51 -18.40 -8.40
CA THR A 460 10.15 -17.44 -9.43
C THR A 460 10.89 -17.72 -10.75
N TRP A 461 12.15 -18.16 -10.66
CA TRP A 461 13.05 -18.19 -11.80
C TRP A 461 13.59 -19.58 -12.16
N CYS A 462 13.57 -20.54 -11.24
CA CYS A 462 14.16 -21.90 -11.37
C CYS A 462 13.16 -23.03 -11.07
N GLY A 463 11.85 -22.76 -11.10
CA GLY A 463 10.81 -23.76 -10.82
C GLY A 463 10.78 -24.26 -9.37
N GLY A 464 11.53 -23.64 -8.45
CA GLY A 464 11.67 -24.09 -7.07
C GLY A 464 12.57 -25.33 -6.92
N GLY A 465 13.65 -25.40 -7.70
CA GLY A 465 14.68 -26.42 -7.54
C GLY A 465 15.49 -26.26 -6.25
N ASP A 466 16.19 -27.34 -5.89
CA ASP A 466 16.96 -27.45 -4.65
C ASP A 466 18.25 -26.62 -4.69
N PHE A 467 18.72 -26.24 -3.50
CA PHE A 467 20.02 -25.60 -3.31
C PHE A 467 21.06 -26.63 -2.90
N VAL A 468 22.18 -26.67 -3.63
CA VAL A 468 23.30 -27.59 -3.37
C VAL A 468 24.54 -26.77 -3.08
N GLN A 469 25.20 -27.01 -1.95
CA GLN A 469 26.46 -26.34 -1.64
C GLN A 469 27.56 -26.88 -2.57
N ASP A 470 28.24 -25.99 -3.29
CA ASP A 470 29.31 -26.32 -4.23
C ASP A 470 30.32 -25.16 -4.24
N ASP A 471 31.37 -25.30 -3.41
CA ASP A 471 32.41 -24.29 -3.25
C ASP A 471 33.33 -24.21 -4.48
N GLU A 472 33.62 -25.35 -5.12
CA GLU A 472 34.52 -25.43 -6.28
C GLU A 472 33.96 -24.66 -7.47
N ARG A 473 32.65 -24.80 -7.73
CA ARG A 473 31.96 -24.08 -8.82
C ARG A 473 31.99 -22.56 -8.66
N LEU A 474 31.98 -22.07 -7.42
CA LEU A 474 31.93 -20.64 -7.11
C LEU A 474 33.31 -20.05 -6.73
N GLU A 475 34.37 -20.86 -6.78
CA GLU A 475 35.72 -20.45 -6.40
C GLU A 475 36.22 -19.27 -7.24
N GLU A 476 35.95 -19.30 -8.54
CA GLU A 476 36.34 -18.20 -9.44
C GLU A 476 35.59 -16.90 -9.10
N VAL A 477 34.31 -16.97 -8.74
CA VAL A 477 33.53 -15.80 -8.30
C VAL A 477 34.08 -15.24 -7.00
N LYS A 478 34.40 -16.12 -6.03
CA LYS A 478 35.01 -15.71 -4.74
C LYS A 478 36.36 -15.04 -4.95
N ARG A 479 37.21 -15.60 -5.81
CA ARG A 479 38.52 -15.03 -6.15
C ARG A 479 38.37 -13.61 -6.69
N GLN A 480 37.51 -13.40 -7.68
CA GLN A 480 37.31 -12.08 -8.26
C GLN A 480 36.70 -11.08 -7.29
N LEU A 481 35.74 -11.49 -6.46
CA LEU A 481 35.19 -10.63 -5.41
C LEU A 481 36.26 -10.27 -4.37
N GLY A 482 37.13 -11.22 -4.01
CA GLY A 482 38.28 -10.97 -3.14
C GLY A 482 39.23 -9.92 -3.70
N GLU A 483 39.62 -10.05 -4.97
CA GLU A 483 40.46 -9.07 -5.68
C GLU A 483 39.79 -7.70 -5.78
N TYR A 484 38.46 -7.66 -5.98
CA TYR A 484 37.70 -6.41 -6.01
C TYR A 484 37.73 -5.71 -4.65
N PHE A 485 37.47 -6.44 -3.56
CA PHE A 485 37.54 -5.89 -2.20
C PHE A 485 38.96 -5.47 -1.78
N ALA A 486 39.99 -6.07 -2.38
CA ALA A 486 41.39 -5.65 -2.22
C ALA A 486 41.76 -4.43 -3.08
N GLY A 487 40.88 -3.98 -3.98
CA GLY A 487 41.14 -2.88 -4.91
C GLY A 487 42.03 -3.26 -6.11
N GLU A 488 42.31 -4.55 -6.30
CA GLU A 488 43.17 -5.08 -7.36
C GLU A 488 42.40 -5.32 -8.67
N ARG A 489 41.08 -5.54 -8.58
CA ARG A 489 40.20 -5.78 -9.72
C ARG A 489 39.22 -4.63 -9.94
N LYS A 490 39.04 -4.26 -11.21
CA LYS A 490 38.11 -3.21 -11.65
C LYS A 490 36.95 -3.70 -12.52
N THR A 491 37.07 -4.91 -13.08
CA THR A 491 36.09 -5.53 -13.99
C THR A 491 35.93 -7.01 -13.67
N PHE A 492 34.73 -7.55 -13.87
CA PHE A 492 34.43 -8.97 -13.68
C PHE A 492 34.20 -9.65 -15.03
N ASP A 493 34.67 -10.89 -15.16
CA ASP A 493 34.55 -11.71 -16.37
C ASP A 493 33.91 -13.09 -16.09
N VAL A 494 33.27 -13.23 -14.93
CA VAL A 494 32.49 -14.43 -14.58
C VAL A 494 31.21 -14.53 -15.44
N PRO A 495 30.84 -15.73 -15.92
CA PRO A 495 29.57 -15.94 -16.62
C PRO A 495 28.37 -15.56 -15.74
N LEU A 496 27.44 -14.78 -16.27
CA LEU A 496 26.22 -14.36 -15.57
C LEU A 496 24.97 -14.99 -16.20
N ASP A 497 24.06 -15.47 -15.36
CA ASP A 497 22.73 -15.94 -15.74
C ASP A 497 21.67 -14.97 -15.19
N MET A 498 21.51 -13.83 -15.88
CA MET A 498 20.62 -12.75 -15.46
C MET A 498 19.16 -13.09 -15.75
N ARG A 499 18.33 -13.17 -14.70
CA ARG A 499 16.90 -13.49 -14.81
C ARG A 499 16.03 -12.32 -14.35
N GLY A 500 15.27 -11.73 -15.28
CA GLY A 500 14.45 -10.54 -15.05
C GLY A 500 13.49 -10.26 -16.20
N THR A 501 12.63 -9.25 -16.04
CA THR A 501 11.80 -8.78 -17.15
C THR A 501 12.66 -8.13 -18.25
N PRO A 502 12.19 -8.01 -19.50
CA PRO A 502 12.95 -7.36 -20.57
C PRO A 502 13.46 -5.96 -20.19
N PHE A 503 12.64 -5.18 -19.48
CA PHE A 503 13.03 -3.87 -18.98
C PHE A 503 14.13 -3.94 -17.91
N GLN A 504 14.05 -4.91 -16.99
CA GLN A 504 15.09 -5.10 -15.98
C GLN A 504 16.42 -5.51 -16.59
N LEU A 505 16.41 -6.47 -17.52
CA LEU A 505 17.60 -6.90 -18.24
C LEU A 505 18.26 -5.74 -18.98
N GLN A 506 17.46 -4.90 -19.65
CA GLN A 506 17.96 -3.69 -20.31
C GLN A 506 18.62 -2.72 -19.33
N VAL A 507 17.99 -2.48 -18.17
CA VAL A 507 18.57 -1.61 -17.12
C VAL A 507 19.87 -2.20 -16.60
N TRP A 508 19.90 -3.48 -16.23
CA TRP A 508 21.09 -4.13 -15.64
C TRP A 508 22.26 -4.19 -16.62
N SER A 509 22.00 -4.34 -17.93
CA SER A 509 23.03 -4.18 -18.96
C SER A 509 23.64 -2.79 -18.89
N SER A 510 22.81 -1.73 -18.84
CA SER A 510 23.30 -0.36 -18.74
C SER A 510 24.02 -0.07 -17.41
N LEU A 511 23.70 -0.79 -16.33
CA LEU A 511 24.44 -0.71 -15.07
C LEU A 511 25.83 -1.34 -15.19
N ALA A 512 25.95 -2.49 -15.85
CA ALA A 512 27.22 -3.16 -16.08
C ALA A 512 28.22 -2.30 -16.86
N ASP A 513 27.71 -1.38 -17.69
CA ASP A 513 28.53 -0.44 -18.46
C ASP A 513 29.10 0.73 -17.63
N ILE A 514 28.71 0.90 -16.35
CA ILE A 514 29.24 1.97 -15.51
C ILE A 514 30.66 1.59 -15.05
N PRO A 515 31.73 2.33 -15.42
CA PRO A 515 33.10 1.95 -15.07
C PRO A 515 33.41 2.02 -13.56
N TYR A 516 34.44 1.30 -13.13
CA TYR A 516 34.96 1.40 -11.75
C TYR A 516 35.40 2.83 -11.44
N GLY A 517 34.96 3.35 -10.29
CA GLY A 517 35.28 4.71 -9.86
C GLY A 517 34.39 5.78 -10.48
N GLU A 518 33.46 5.40 -11.37
CA GLU A 518 32.49 6.32 -11.94
C GLU A 518 31.11 6.15 -11.32
N ILE A 519 30.34 7.24 -11.34
CA ILE A 519 28.95 7.29 -10.89
C ILE A 519 28.06 7.75 -12.04
N ARG A 520 26.79 7.34 -11.99
CA ARG A 520 25.73 7.81 -12.88
C ARG A 520 24.51 8.17 -12.08
N SER A 521 23.67 9.06 -12.60
CA SER A 521 22.36 9.30 -12.03
C SER A 521 21.33 8.31 -12.59
N TYR A 522 20.20 8.13 -11.90
CA TYR A 522 19.07 7.38 -12.44
C TYR A 522 18.57 7.96 -13.77
N ALA A 523 18.72 9.27 -13.98
CA ALA A 523 18.36 9.92 -15.22
C ALA A 523 19.33 9.53 -16.36
N ASP A 524 20.63 9.42 -16.07
CA ASP A 524 21.62 9.00 -17.05
C ASP A 524 21.35 7.57 -17.54
N ILE A 525 21.01 6.66 -16.62
CA ILE A 525 20.64 5.29 -16.99
C ILE A 525 19.33 5.27 -17.79
N ALA A 526 18.33 6.06 -17.42
CA ALA A 526 17.08 6.19 -18.17
C ALA A 526 17.32 6.71 -19.60
N ASN A 527 18.25 7.65 -19.77
CA ASN A 527 18.67 8.16 -21.07
C ASN A 527 19.43 7.09 -21.87
N ALA A 528 20.37 6.39 -21.24
CA ALA A 528 21.21 5.37 -21.87
C ALA A 528 20.38 4.21 -22.47
N ILE A 529 19.27 3.83 -21.81
CA ILE A 529 18.36 2.79 -22.33
C ILE A 529 17.29 3.32 -23.30
N GLY A 530 17.38 4.60 -23.72
CA GLY A 530 16.42 5.23 -24.63
C GLY A 530 15.05 5.52 -24.01
N ARG A 531 14.96 5.62 -22.68
CA ARG A 531 13.68 5.83 -21.95
C ARG A 531 13.81 6.99 -20.94
N PRO A 532 14.02 8.25 -21.38
CA PRO A 532 14.30 9.40 -20.52
C PRO A 532 13.24 9.65 -19.43
N LYS A 533 11.97 9.30 -19.69
CA LYS A 533 10.85 9.46 -18.74
C LYS A 533 10.77 8.35 -17.68
N ALA A 534 11.61 7.31 -17.77
CA ALA A 534 11.52 6.11 -16.94
C ALA A 534 12.43 6.12 -15.69
N VAL A 535 12.95 7.27 -15.27
CA VAL A 535 13.90 7.42 -14.14
C VAL A 535 13.48 6.65 -12.88
N ARG A 536 12.21 6.74 -12.48
CA ARG A 536 11.68 6.02 -11.30
C ARG A 536 11.62 4.49 -11.52
N ALA A 537 11.26 4.06 -12.72
CA ALA A 537 11.21 2.64 -13.06
C ALA A 537 12.63 2.03 -13.11
N VAL A 538 13.61 2.79 -13.61
CA VAL A 538 15.03 2.45 -13.54
C VAL A 538 15.47 2.28 -12.09
N GLY A 539 15.06 3.17 -11.18
CA GLY A 539 15.32 3.01 -9.75
C GLY A 539 14.77 1.70 -9.16
N GLY A 540 13.55 1.32 -9.55
CA GLY A 540 12.95 0.04 -9.16
C GLY A 540 13.69 -1.18 -9.73
N ALA A 541 14.18 -1.10 -10.97
CA ALA A 541 14.99 -2.15 -11.58
C ALA A 541 16.40 -2.26 -10.96
N ASN A 542 17.04 -1.13 -10.68
CA ASN A 542 18.33 -1.04 -9.97
C ASN A 542 18.29 -1.74 -8.61
N ASN A 543 17.21 -1.53 -7.84
CA ASN A 543 17.01 -2.16 -6.53
C ASN A 543 16.73 -3.67 -6.60
N LYS A 544 16.39 -4.20 -7.78
CA LYS A 544 16.10 -5.62 -8.01
C LYS A 544 17.24 -6.36 -8.71
N ASN A 545 18.40 -5.73 -8.84
CA ASN A 545 19.57 -6.36 -9.43
C ASN A 545 19.94 -7.64 -8.65
N PRO A 546 19.93 -8.82 -9.29
CA PRO A 546 20.20 -10.08 -8.61
C PRO A 546 21.68 -10.30 -8.30
N VAL A 547 22.61 -9.64 -9.00
CA VAL A 547 24.06 -9.81 -8.80
C VAL A 547 24.72 -8.47 -8.47
N PRO A 548 24.38 -7.83 -7.33
CA PRO A 548 25.05 -6.62 -6.88
C PRO A 548 26.57 -6.83 -6.78
N LEU A 549 27.35 -5.75 -6.78
CA LEU A 549 28.82 -5.73 -6.90
C LEU A 549 29.32 -5.97 -8.32
N ILE A 550 28.88 -7.07 -8.94
CA ILE A 550 29.28 -7.43 -10.31
C ILE A 550 28.52 -6.58 -11.34
N VAL A 551 27.20 -6.50 -11.20
CA VAL A 551 26.39 -5.45 -11.83
C VAL A 551 26.35 -4.30 -10.82
N PRO A 552 27.04 -3.18 -11.07
CA PRO A 552 27.42 -2.22 -10.03
C PRO A 552 26.31 -1.20 -9.72
N CYS A 553 25.17 -1.67 -9.21
CA CYS A 553 24.02 -0.83 -8.87
C CYS A 553 24.29 0.20 -7.75
N HIS A 554 25.41 0.07 -7.01
CA HIS A 554 25.87 1.05 -6.02
C HIS A 554 26.43 2.33 -6.66
N ARG A 555 26.89 2.27 -7.91
CA ARG A 555 27.40 3.42 -8.68
C ARG A 555 26.29 4.39 -9.13
N VAL A 556 25.02 4.03 -8.96
CA VAL A 556 23.88 4.89 -9.32
C VAL A 556 23.44 5.74 -8.14
N ILE A 557 23.42 7.06 -8.32
CA ILE A 557 23.08 8.04 -7.28
C ILE A 557 22.02 9.05 -7.73
N GLY A 558 21.58 9.95 -6.85
CA GLY A 558 20.71 11.07 -7.21
C GLY A 558 21.42 12.06 -8.14
N ALA A 559 20.67 12.73 -9.02
CA ALA A 559 21.23 13.73 -9.93
C ALA A 559 21.84 14.95 -9.20
N ASP A 560 21.44 15.16 -7.95
CA ASP A 560 21.98 16.17 -7.03
C ASP A 560 23.26 15.70 -6.28
N GLY A 561 23.74 14.49 -6.57
CA GLY A 561 24.86 13.86 -5.87
C GLY A 561 24.47 13.12 -4.59
N SER A 562 23.17 13.08 -4.24
CA SER A 562 22.70 12.40 -3.03
C SER A 562 22.81 10.88 -3.14
N LEU A 563 23.21 10.24 -2.05
CA LEU A 563 23.13 8.78 -1.94
C LEU A 563 21.69 8.38 -1.63
N VAL A 564 20.99 7.86 -2.63
CA VAL A 564 19.65 7.28 -2.47
C VAL A 564 19.72 5.75 -2.41
N GLY A 565 18.70 5.12 -1.81
CA GLY A 565 18.61 3.71 -1.39
C GLY A 565 19.40 2.65 -2.20
N TYR A 566 19.85 1.62 -1.50
CA TYR A 566 20.61 0.49 -2.05
C TYR A 566 20.13 -0.82 -1.42
N GLY A 567 20.04 -1.88 -2.22
CA GLY A 567 19.51 -3.19 -1.78
C GLY A 567 20.28 -3.81 -0.61
N GLY A 568 21.59 -3.56 -0.53
CA GLY A 568 22.44 -3.97 0.61
C GLY A 568 22.47 -2.97 1.78
N GLY A 569 21.71 -1.88 1.72
CA GLY A 569 21.72 -0.82 2.73
C GLY A 569 22.74 0.29 2.47
N MET A 570 22.53 1.44 3.12
CA MET A 570 23.30 2.65 2.84
C MET A 570 24.77 2.58 3.31
N GLU A 571 25.05 1.83 4.38
CA GLU A 571 26.41 1.64 4.87
C GLU A 571 27.28 0.87 3.86
N ILE A 572 26.73 -0.21 3.29
CA ILE A 572 27.41 -0.98 2.24
C ILE A 572 27.63 -0.10 1.00
N LYS A 573 26.61 0.66 0.58
CA LYS A 573 26.74 1.57 -0.57
C LYS A 573 27.89 2.57 -0.37
N ARG A 574 27.99 3.20 0.82
CA ARG A 574 29.07 4.13 1.13
C ARG A 574 30.43 3.43 1.11
N HIS A 575 30.54 2.25 1.74
CA HIS A 575 31.77 1.48 1.75
C HIS A 575 32.27 1.17 0.33
N LEU A 576 31.39 0.70 -0.55
CA LEU A 576 31.73 0.40 -1.94
C LEU A 576 32.15 1.64 -2.74
N LEU A 577 31.43 2.76 -2.60
CA LEU A 577 31.81 4.01 -3.26
C LEU A 577 33.14 4.56 -2.71
N THR A 578 33.43 4.37 -1.43
CA THR A 578 34.73 4.72 -0.84
C THR A 578 35.85 3.83 -1.38
N LEU A 579 35.64 2.51 -1.45
CA LEU A 579 36.58 1.56 -2.05
C LEU A 579 36.92 1.94 -3.51
N GLU A 580 35.91 2.43 -4.25
CA GLU A 580 36.06 2.85 -5.64
C GLU A 580 36.58 4.29 -5.81
N ASN A 581 36.82 5.03 -4.72
CA ASN A 581 37.15 6.46 -4.74
C ASN A 581 36.12 7.31 -5.51
N SER A 582 34.83 6.96 -5.44
CA SER A 582 33.74 7.61 -6.17
C SER A 582 32.65 8.20 -5.26
N LEU A 583 32.89 8.20 -3.94
CA LEU A 583 31.97 8.79 -2.97
C LEU A 583 31.84 10.32 -3.20
N PRO A 584 30.64 10.85 -3.47
CA PRO A 584 30.46 12.29 -3.69
C PRO A 584 30.82 13.12 -2.45
N GLU A 585 31.45 14.28 -2.65
CA GLU A 585 31.69 15.24 -1.57
C GLU A 585 30.37 15.73 -0.95
N ARG A 586 30.30 15.79 0.38
CA ARG A 586 29.14 16.29 1.13
C ARG A 586 28.91 17.77 0.79
N LYS A 587 27.96 18.07 -0.09
CA LYS A 587 27.44 19.44 -0.23
C LYS A 587 26.45 19.75 0.90
N GLY A 588 26.87 20.58 1.85
CA GLY A 588 25.98 21.39 2.69
C GLY A 588 25.26 20.67 3.83
N TRP A 589 25.99 20.37 4.91
CA TRP A 589 25.43 20.44 6.26
C TRP A 589 26.33 21.39 7.05
N ALA A 590 26.17 22.69 6.78
CA ALA A 590 26.63 23.70 7.72
C ALA A 590 25.65 23.66 8.90
N ASP A 591 26.21 23.58 10.12
CA ASP A 591 25.53 23.53 11.42
C ASP A 591 24.17 24.24 11.44
N LYS A 592 23.09 23.45 11.57
CA LYS A 592 21.80 23.84 12.17
C LYS A 592 21.12 22.64 12.79
#